data_AF-A0A7S1Y507-F1
#
_entry.id   AF-A0A7S1Y507-F1
#
_cell.length_a   1.000
_cell.length_b   1.000
_cell.length_c   1.000
_cell.angle_alpha   90.00
_cell.angle_beta   90.00
_cell.angle_gamma   90.00
#
_symmetry.space_group_name_H-M   'P 1'
#
loop_
_entity.id
_entity.type
_entity.pdbx_description
1 polymer ?
#
loop_
_entity_poly.entity_id
_entity_poly.type
_entity_poly.pdbx_seq_one_letter_code
_entity_poly.pdbx_strand_id
1 'polypeptide(L)'
;MGATVYSVDVHSILRFRPGGKLRRMPATFTLKDCLSQSSITVTGVPHPAFRLPIEALQPSSIVVNVASAEFPNVDEARLLQEVEDVKYVPNVGKVTTAILLQNLMSLHRRRILEVKRLLEKARSTKTSKPNEQAI
;
A
#
# COMPACT_ATOMS: atom_id res chain seq x y z
N MET A 1 11.97 8.09 -12.67
CA MET A 1 11.61 8.51 -11.31
C MET A 1 11.13 7.29 -10.52
N GLY A 2 11.50 7.16 -9.26
CA GLY A 2 11.05 6.06 -8.39
C GLY A 2 11.46 6.34 -6.94
N ALA A 3 10.77 5.72 -5.99
CA ALA A 3 11.09 5.86 -4.58
C ALA A 3 12.18 4.87 -4.17
N THR A 4 12.99 5.26 -3.17
CA THR A 4 13.75 4.29 -2.37
C THR A 4 12.88 3.86 -1.21
N VAL A 5 12.70 2.55 -1.03
CA VAL A 5 11.83 2.00 0.03
C VAL A 5 12.67 1.16 0.98
N TYR A 6 12.57 1.48 2.26
CA TYR A 6 13.09 0.65 3.34
C TYR A 6 11.97 -0.24 3.87
N SER A 7 12.11 -1.55 3.72
CA SER A 7 11.24 -2.54 4.35
C SER A 7 11.96 -3.08 5.57
N VAL A 8 11.35 -2.89 6.73
CA VAL A 8 11.93 -3.24 8.04
C VAL A 8 11.13 -4.38 8.63
N ASP A 9 11.84 -5.40 9.07
CA ASP A 9 11.33 -6.53 9.85
C ASP A 9 12.22 -6.71 11.10
N VAL A 10 11.76 -7.51 12.06
CA VAL A 10 12.46 -7.80 13.33
C VAL A 10 13.91 -8.24 13.08
N HIS A 11 14.16 -9.02 12.03
CA HIS A 11 15.48 -9.60 11.78
C HIS A 11 16.25 -8.99 10.61
N SER A 12 15.63 -8.10 9.83
CA SER A 12 16.33 -7.53 8.68
C SER A 12 15.72 -6.26 8.13
N ILE A 13 16.58 -5.49 7.45
CA ILE A 13 16.19 -4.32 6.69
C ILE A 13 16.54 -4.53 5.22
N LEU A 14 15.56 -4.33 4.35
CA LEU A 14 15.68 -4.42 2.91
C LEU A 14 15.52 -3.03 2.30
N ARG A 15 16.44 -2.64 1.41
CA ARG A 15 16.35 -1.42 0.62
C ARG A 15 16.03 -1.75 -0.82
N PHE A 16 14.89 -1.25 -1.29
CA PHE A 16 14.47 -1.27 -2.68
C PHE A 16 14.83 0.07 -3.31
N ARG A 17 15.50 0.05 -4.45
CA ARG A 17 15.82 1.25 -5.23
C ARG A 17 15.04 1.27 -6.54
N PRO A 18 14.90 2.45 -7.16
CA PRO A 18 14.33 2.57 -8.51
C PRO A 18 15.02 1.61 -9.48
N GLY A 19 14.23 0.96 -10.34
CA GLY A 19 14.72 -0.06 -11.26
C GLY A 19 14.83 -1.47 -10.67
N GLY A 20 14.13 -1.76 -9.56
CA GLY A 20 13.98 -3.12 -9.02
C GLY A 20 15.20 -3.66 -8.27
N LYS A 21 16.20 -2.81 -7.98
CA LYS A 21 17.41 -3.23 -7.26
C LYS A 21 17.08 -3.42 -5.78
N LEU A 22 17.10 -4.67 -5.32
CA LEU A 22 16.96 -5.06 -3.92
C LEU A 22 18.35 -5.23 -3.29
N ARG A 23 18.54 -4.68 -2.09
CA ARG A 23 19.74 -4.91 -1.27
C ARG A 23 19.35 -5.09 0.20
N ARG A 24 19.84 -6.15 0.84
CA ARG A 24 19.80 -6.30 2.30
C ARG A 24 20.79 -5.33 2.94
N MET A 25 20.33 -4.57 3.94
CA MET A 25 21.20 -3.65 4.68
C MET A 25 22.09 -4.40 5.68
N PRO A 26 23.28 -3.86 5.99
CA PRO A 26 24.13 -4.42 7.03
C PRO A 26 23.42 -4.47 8.38
N ALA A 27 23.83 -5.39 9.27
CA ALA A 27 23.25 -5.50 10.62
C ALA A 27 23.46 -4.25 11.48
N THR A 28 24.45 -3.41 11.14
CA THR A 28 24.69 -2.12 11.80
C THR A 28 23.67 -1.05 11.39
N PHE A 29 22.89 -1.27 10.34
CA PHE A 29 21.87 -0.34 9.87
C PHE A 29 20.59 -0.55 10.67
N THR A 30 20.10 0.52 11.31
CA THR A 30 19.02 0.45 12.29
C THR A 30 17.71 1.02 11.76
N LEU A 31 16.62 0.79 12.48
CA LEU A 31 15.33 1.45 12.22
C LEU A 31 15.46 2.98 12.26
N LYS A 32 16.27 3.54 13.17
CA LYS A 32 16.49 4.99 13.26
C LYS A 32 17.17 5.55 12.00
N ASP A 33 18.10 4.79 11.41
CA ASP A 33 18.75 5.15 10.15
C ASP A 33 17.74 5.16 8.98
N CYS A 34 16.78 4.22 8.98
CA CYS A 34 15.68 4.23 8.01
C CYS A 34 14.80 5.48 8.17
N LEU A 35 14.39 5.79 9.40
CA LEU A 35 13.48 6.90 9.69
C LEU A 35 14.09 8.26 9.34
N SER A 36 15.37 8.45 9.65
CA SER A 36 16.09 9.69 9.32
C SER A 36 16.27 9.93 7.82
N GLN A 37 16.12 8.89 6.98
CA GLN A 37 16.21 8.98 5.52
C GLN A 37 14.85 8.94 4.83
N SER A 38 13.76 8.78 5.58
CA SER A 38 12.43 8.56 5.03
C SER A 38 11.54 9.79 5.18
N SER A 39 11.03 10.29 4.07
CA SER A 39 10.00 11.35 4.07
C SER A 39 8.59 10.80 4.37
N ILE A 40 8.38 9.50 4.17
CA ILE A 40 7.12 8.80 4.42
C ILE A 40 7.42 7.53 5.20
N THR A 41 6.76 7.37 6.35
CA THR A 41 6.86 6.19 7.21
C THR A 41 5.50 5.52 7.32
N VAL A 42 5.45 4.22 7.04
CA VAL A 42 4.24 3.40 7.23
C VAL A 42 4.55 2.36 8.30
N THR A 43 3.73 2.32 9.36
CA THR A 43 3.91 1.37 10.47
C THR A 43 2.65 0.55 10.69
N GLY A 44 2.82 -0.71 11.08
CA GLY A 44 1.75 -1.66 11.27
C GLY A 44 2.18 -2.92 12.02
N VAL A 45 3.09 -2.75 12.99
CA VAL A 45 3.67 -3.85 13.77
C VAL A 45 2.64 -4.37 14.78
N PRO A 46 2.22 -5.64 14.71
CA PRO A 46 1.23 -6.21 15.61
C PRO A 46 1.87 -6.66 16.93
N HIS A 47 2.54 -5.74 17.63
CA HIS A 47 3.23 -6.05 18.89
C HIS A 47 2.97 -4.96 19.95
N PRO A 48 2.49 -5.32 21.15
CA PRO A 48 2.02 -4.34 22.14
C PRO A 48 3.14 -3.46 22.69
N ALA A 49 4.37 -3.98 22.77
CA ALA A 49 5.53 -3.21 23.26
C ALA A 49 6.22 -2.38 22.17
N PHE A 50 5.82 -2.51 20.90
CA PHE A 50 6.49 -1.77 19.85
C PHE A 50 5.99 -0.31 19.82
N ARG A 51 6.93 0.63 19.84
CA ARG A 51 6.67 2.06 19.61
C ARG A 51 7.64 2.58 18.56
N LEU A 52 7.14 3.38 17.63
CA LEU A 52 7.93 4.04 16.61
C LEU A 52 8.87 5.06 17.29
N PRO A 53 10.19 5.04 17.01
CA PRO A 53 11.12 6.04 17.53
C PRO A 53 10.89 7.41 16.87
N ILE A 54 10.05 8.24 17.48
CA ILE A 54 9.61 9.54 16.96
C ILE A 54 10.81 10.48 16.78
N GLU A 55 11.79 10.40 17.67
CA GLU A 55 13.00 11.25 17.64
C GLU A 55 13.88 11.06 16.39
N ALA A 56 13.68 9.97 15.64
CA ALA A 56 14.43 9.68 14.42
C ALA A 56 13.71 10.12 13.14
N LEU A 57 12.49 10.67 13.23
CA LEU A 57 11.72 11.12 12.08
C LEU A 57 12.28 12.43 11.53
N GLN A 58 12.16 12.60 10.22
CA GLN A 58 12.47 13.88 9.58
C GLN A 58 11.34 14.90 9.83
N PRO A 59 11.68 16.21 9.92
CA PRO A 59 10.70 17.28 9.83
C PRO A 59 9.84 17.16 8.56
N SER A 60 8.60 17.60 8.63
CA SER A 60 7.62 17.56 7.55
C SER A 60 7.33 16.16 6.98
N SER A 61 7.69 15.10 7.70
CA SER A 61 7.45 13.73 7.27
C SER A 61 5.97 13.33 7.36
N ILE A 62 5.58 12.34 6.56
CA ILE A 62 4.24 11.76 6.61
C ILE A 62 4.32 10.43 7.35
N VAL A 63 3.53 10.28 8.42
CA VAL A 63 3.44 9.04 9.19
C VAL A 63 2.05 8.43 9.00
N VAL A 64 2.01 7.21 8.49
CA VAL A 64 0.78 6.43 8.29
C VAL A 64 0.77 5.26 9.27
N ASN A 65 -0.20 5.25 10.18
CA ASN A 65 -0.35 4.18 11.15
C ASN A 65 -1.47 3.21 10.73
N VAL A 66 -1.06 2.04 10.26
CA VAL A 66 -1.93 0.93 9.82
C VAL A 66 -2.15 -0.09 10.94
N ALA A 67 -1.48 0.07 12.10
CA ALA A 67 -1.64 -0.86 13.21
C ALA A 67 -3.07 -0.85 13.75
N SER A 68 -3.50 -1.99 14.30
CA SER A 68 -4.78 -2.08 15.02
C SER A 68 -4.76 -1.20 16.26
N ALA A 69 -5.93 -0.75 16.71
CA ALA A 69 -6.09 0.00 17.95
C ALA A 69 -5.59 -0.77 19.19
N GLU A 70 -5.54 -2.10 19.11
CA GLU A 70 -4.99 -2.98 20.15
C GLU A 70 -3.47 -2.89 20.28
N PHE A 71 -2.76 -2.49 19.20
CA PHE A 71 -1.30 -2.41 19.14
C PHE A 71 -0.85 -1.04 18.65
N PRO A 72 -1.05 0.04 19.44
CA PRO A 72 -0.72 1.40 19.02
C PRO A 72 0.79 1.53 18.80
N ASN A 73 1.19 1.72 17.54
CA ASN A 73 2.60 1.88 17.17
C ASN A 73 3.12 3.30 17.41
N VAL A 74 2.24 4.29 17.42
CA VAL A 74 2.58 5.71 17.44
C VAL A 74 1.83 6.38 18.59
N ASP A 75 2.57 7.16 19.38
CA ASP A 75 2.00 8.11 20.31
C ASP A 75 1.72 9.42 19.55
N GLU A 76 0.46 9.67 19.25
CA GLU A 76 0.03 10.81 18.44
C GLU A 76 0.33 12.15 19.12
N ALA A 77 0.12 12.25 20.44
CA ALA A 77 0.38 13.48 21.17
C ALA A 77 1.88 13.82 21.13
N ARG A 78 2.73 12.82 21.38
CA ARG A 78 4.18 12.99 21.29
C ARG A 78 4.64 13.32 19.87
N LEU A 79 4.07 12.67 18.86
CA LEU A 79 4.41 12.90 17.46
C LEU A 79 4.15 14.35 17.03
N LEU A 80 2.98 14.87 17.35
CA LEU A 80 2.56 16.23 16.98
C LEU A 80 3.30 17.33 17.78
N GLN A 81 3.86 16.99 18.95
CA GLN A 81 4.62 17.91 19.77
C GLN A 81 6.11 17.96 19.40
N GLU A 82 6.72 16.80 19.11
CA GLU A 82 8.18 16.69 18.91
C GLU A 82 8.61 16.84 17.44
N VAL A 83 7.75 16.55 16.47
CA VAL A 83 8.11 16.57 15.03
C VAL A 83 7.46 17.76 14.32
N GLU A 84 8.30 18.68 13.86
CA GLU A 84 7.89 19.86 13.12
C GLU A 84 7.17 19.50 11.81
N ASP A 85 6.03 20.14 11.55
CA ASP A 85 5.22 20.02 10.32
C ASP A 85 4.83 18.59 9.90
N VAL A 86 4.81 17.66 10.84
CA VAL A 86 4.47 16.26 10.56
C VAL A 86 3.01 16.11 10.13
N LYS A 87 2.77 15.26 9.13
CA LYS A 87 1.42 14.86 8.73
C LYS A 87 1.14 13.44 9.23
N TYR A 88 0.22 13.33 10.17
CA TYR A 88 -0.17 12.05 10.73
C TYR A 88 -1.49 11.56 10.15
N VAL A 89 -1.51 10.30 9.73
CA VAL A 89 -2.73 9.59 9.29
C VAL A 89 -3.03 8.46 10.27
N PRO A 90 -3.96 8.67 11.22
CA PRO A 90 -4.39 7.62 12.13
C PRO A 90 -5.36 6.65 11.45
N ASN A 91 -5.40 5.41 11.95
CA ASN A 91 -6.52 4.48 11.80
C ASN A 91 -7.00 4.28 10.34
N VAL A 92 -6.17 3.63 9.53
CA VAL A 92 -6.46 3.34 8.09
C VAL A 92 -7.65 2.37 7.90
N GLY A 93 -8.17 1.74 8.96
CA GLY A 93 -9.26 0.76 8.89
C GLY A 93 -10.51 1.22 8.12
N LYS A 94 -10.93 2.49 8.29
CA LYS A 94 -12.08 3.04 7.53
C LYS A 94 -11.79 3.11 6.04
N VAL A 95 -10.57 3.51 5.67
CA VAL A 95 -10.12 3.55 4.27
C VAL A 95 -10.04 2.14 3.70
N THR A 96 -9.58 1.16 4.48
CA THR A 96 -9.59 -0.27 4.09
C THR A 96 -10.99 -0.74 3.72
N THR A 97 -12.00 -0.49 4.57
CA THR A 97 -13.39 -0.85 4.27
C THR A 97 -13.90 -0.18 2.99
N ALA A 98 -13.62 1.10 2.80
CA ALA A 98 -14.00 1.81 1.58
C ALA A 98 -13.32 1.23 0.32
N ILE A 99 -12.05 0.85 0.41
CA ILE A 99 -11.31 0.22 -0.69
C ILE A 99 -11.88 -1.17 -0.99
N LEU A 100 -12.27 -1.97 0.01
CA LEU A 100 -12.91 -3.27 -0.21
C LEU A 100 -14.23 -3.12 -0.98
N LEU A 101 -15.06 -2.15 -0.62
CA LEU A 101 -16.30 -1.85 -1.35
C LEU A 101 -16.03 -1.39 -2.79
N GLN A 102 -15.03 -0.52 -3.01
CA GLN A 102 -14.63 -0.09 -4.35
C GLN A 102 -14.09 -1.26 -5.20
N ASN A 103 -13.30 -2.15 -4.60
CA ASN A 103 -12.78 -3.34 -5.26
C ASN A 103 -13.92 -4.28 -5.66
N LEU A 104 -14.90 -4.49 -4.79
CA LEU A 104 -16.09 -5.29 -5.09
C LEU A 104 -16.90 -4.70 -6.26
N MET A 105 -17.18 -3.40 -6.22
CA MET A 105 -17.89 -2.69 -7.30
C MET A 105 -17.12 -2.76 -8.62
N SER A 106 -15.80 -2.61 -8.56
CA SER A 106 -14.92 -2.72 -9.73
C SER A 106 -14.94 -4.12 -10.32
N LEU A 107 -14.90 -5.16 -9.49
CA LEU A 107 -14.99 -6.55 -9.92
C LEU A 107 -16.34 -6.83 -10.57
N HIS A 108 -17.44 -6.39 -9.96
CA HIS A 108 -18.78 -6.54 -10.51
C HIS A 108 -18.91 -5.87 -11.89
N ARG A 109 -18.40 -4.65 -12.02
CA ARG A 109 -18.37 -3.91 -13.29
C ARG A 109 -17.55 -4.62 -14.36
N ARG A 110 -16.36 -5.13 -14.01
CA ARG A 110 -15.50 -5.90 -14.93
C ARG A 110 -16.23 -7.15 -15.44
N ARG A 111 -16.89 -7.90 -14.56
CA ARG A 111 -17.68 -9.09 -14.91
C ARG A 111 -18.80 -8.76 -15.90
N ILE A 112 -19.55 -7.68 -15.67
CA ILE A 112 -20.62 -7.25 -16.59
C ILE A 112 -20.06 -6.92 -17.98
N LEU A 113 -18.95 -6.16 -18.04
CA LEU A 113 -18.33 -5.79 -19.31
C LEU A 113 -17.76 -7.00 -20.05
N GLU A 114 -17.21 -7.97 -19.34
CA GLU A 114 -16.72 -9.21 -19.90
C GLU A 114 -17.86 -10.03 -20.55
N VAL A 115 -18.98 -10.21 -19.84
CA VAL A 115 -20.16 -10.89 -20.40
C VAL A 115 -20.67 -10.18 -21.65
N LYS A 116 -20.76 -8.84 -21.63
CA LYS A 116 -21.15 -8.05 -22.82
C LYS A 116 -20.22 -8.28 -24.01
N ARG A 117 -18.89 -8.24 -23.79
CA ARG A 117 -17.90 -8.52 -24.84
C ARG A 117 -18.02 -9.93 -25.41
N LEU A 118 -18.31 -10.93 -24.58
CA LEU A 118 -18.53 -12.30 -25.03
C LEU A 118 -19.80 -12.41 -25.87
N LEU A 119 -20.88 -11.75 -25.48
CA LEU A 119 -22.14 -11.72 -26.24
C LEU A 119 -21.98 -10.99 -27.58
N GLU A 120 -21.24 -9.88 -27.62
CA GLU A 120 -20.92 -9.15 -28.87
C GLU A 120 -20.07 -10.00 -29.81
N LYS A 121 -19.03 -10.66 -29.30
CA LYS A 121 -18.23 -11.62 -30.08
C LYS A 121 -19.11 -12.72 -30.67
N ALA A 122 -19.94 -13.36 -29.85
CA ALA A 122 -20.85 -14.41 -30.31
C ALA A 122 -21.85 -13.94 -31.37
N ARG A 123 -22.34 -12.69 -31.29
CA ARG A 123 -23.20 -12.08 -32.32
C ARG A 123 -22.46 -11.84 -33.63
N SER A 124 -21.21 -11.36 -33.57
CA SER A 124 -20.37 -11.12 -34.77
C SER A 124 -19.93 -12.40 -35.49
N THR A 125 -19.73 -13.51 -34.75
CA THR A 125 -19.40 -14.81 -35.35
C THR A 125 -20.62 -15.47 -36.02
N LYS A 126 -21.84 -15.16 -35.58
CA LYS A 126 -23.08 -15.67 -36.22
C LYS A 126 -23.45 -14.91 -37.49
N THR A 127 -23.09 -13.64 -37.62
CA THR A 127 -23.36 -12.82 -38.83
C THR A 127 -22.37 -13.04 -39.97
N SER A 128 -21.22 -13.67 -39.70
CA SER A 128 -20.17 -13.97 -40.69
C SER A 128 -20.26 -15.36 -41.32
N LYS A 129 -21.25 -16.19 -40.95
CA LYS A 129 -21.60 -17.42 -41.67
C LYS A 129 -22.88 -17.19 -42.50
N PRO A 130 -22.80 -16.64 -43.73
CA PRO A 130 -23.94 -16.59 -44.62
C PRO A 130 -24.32 -18.00 -45.09
N ASN A 131 -25.62 -18.20 -45.32
CA ASN A 131 -26.27 -19.44 -45.78
C ASN A 131 -25.48 -20.17 -46.88
N GLU A 132 -24.94 -21.34 -46.55
CA GLU A 132 -24.43 -22.32 -47.52
C GLU A 132 -25.40 -23.51 -47.65
N GLN A 133 -26.70 -23.24 -47.48
CA GLN A 133 -27.78 -24.21 -47.70
C GLN A 133 -28.92 -23.54 -48.48
N ALA A 134 -28.67 -23.32 -49.76
CA ALA A 134 -29.71 -23.14 -50.75
C ALA A 134 -29.15 -23.72 -52.06
N ILE A 135 -29.41 -25.01 -52.31
CA ILE A 135 -29.65 -25.70 -53.59
C ILE A 135 -30.18 -27.08 -53.22
#